data_AF-A0A3A8EYD8-F1
#
_entry.id   AF-A0A3A8EYD8-F1
#
_cell.length_a   1.000
_cell.length_b   1.000
_cell.length_c   1.000
_cell.angle_alpha   90.00
_cell.angle_beta   90.00
_cell.angle_gamma   90.00
#
_symmetry.space_group_name_H-M   'P 1'
#
loop_
_entity.id
_entity.type
_entity.pdbx_description
1 polymer ?
#
loop_
_entity_poly.entity_id
_entity_poly.type
_entity_poly.pdbx_seq_one_letter_code
_entity_poly.pdbx_strand_id
1 'polypeptide(L)'
;MDELLEFQPYHQALQTVASLSRLFSDNDTPFLHYRVAENLFCDFFQAQNLARDDSAYDALWTNNAGQKIAIGIKTFICDRQNKTEKIAEFNKDASLLNGLSPVELAHELARLRNLRIEQANDLYGTNEAIYHLVVRTQNCLRLVHTDYTAIDIAHIKNVCSTKGGISFHDGQHQYSFNRSKSTLFRSFDIPTNAISLPIKILENPLSDLLKLENISITLPSPTTTLNLSDEFFLADNEIIVPLYSTRNADREVAVQSGINAWNAGGRQRSLGEVYIPIPSWIHAQLPDFFPAQGIHFELITPDDNSFSASACQQNRKALQTKDNDALAKWLLRDLLQLPEGHVATREDLIRADCDAVRITKCSNSQYKINKAPYGAFEDFLNAKKDA
;
A
#
# COMPACT_ATOMS: atom_id res chain seq x y z
N MET A 1 -26.10 -18.88 14.02
CA MET A 1 -24.77 -18.48 13.49
C MET A 1 -24.87 -17.15 12.76
N ASP A 2 -25.90 -16.95 11.94
CA ASP A 2 -26.24 -15.65 11.33
C ASP A 2 -26.50 -14.55 12.38
N GLU A 3 -26.99 -14.91 13.56
CA GLU A 3 -27.17 -13.99 14.70
C GLU A 3 -25.90 -13.22 15.09
N LEU A 4 -24.71 -13.83 14.95
CA LEU A 4 -23.44 -13.15 15.22
C LEU A 4 -23.15 -12.07 14.17
N LEU A 5 -23.47 -12.37 12.91
CA LEU A 5 -23.27 -11.45 11.79
C LEU A 5 -24.30 -10.32 11.78
N GLU A 6 -25.43 -10.45 12.48
CA GLU A 6 -26.48 -9.43 12.48
C GLU A 6 -26.45 -8.52 13.73
N PHE A 7 -25.52 -8.77 14.65
CA PHE A 7 -25.47 -8.10 15.94
C PHE A 7 -25.03 -6.64 15.84
N GLN A 8 -26.02 -5.73 15.89
CA GLN A 8 -25.83 -4.29 15.65
C GLN A 8 -24.79 -3.61 16.57
N PRO A 9 -24.72 -3.90 17.89
CA PRO A 9 -23.68 -3.31 18.73
C PRO A 9 -22.26 -3.62 18.25
N TYR A 10 -22.02 -4.86 17.78
CA TYR A 10 -20.74 -5.25 17.21
C TYR A 10 -20.43 -4.51 15.90
N HIS A 11 -21.43 -4.30 15.04
CA HIS A 11 -21.28 -3.49 13.83
C HIS A 11 -20.89 -2.05 14.15
N GLN A 12 -21.56 -1.43 15.11
CA GLN A 12 -21.27 -0.06 15.52
C GLN A 12 -19.85 0.06 16.06
N ALA A 13 -19.37 -0.93 16.82
CA ALA A 13 -18.00 -0.94 17.31
C ALA A 13 -16.97 -1.05 16.18
N LEU A 14 -17.18 -1.98 15.23
CA LEU A 14 -16.35 -2.10 14.04
C LEU A 14 -16.34 -0.81 13.22
N GLN A 15 -17.51 -0.22 12.97
CA GLN A 15 -17.64 1.03 12.23
C GLN A 15 -16.95 2.20 12.93
N THR A 16 -17.09 2.29 14.25
CA THR A 16 -16.47 3.32 15.07
C THR A 16 -14.96 3.24 14.99
N VAL A 17 -14.36 2.06 15.21
CA VAL A 17 -12.90 1.95 15.14
C VAL A 17 -12.38 2.15 13.72
N ALA A 18 -13.08 1.60 12.71
CA ALA A 18 -12.73 1.80 11.30
C ALA A 18 -12.88 3.26 10.84
N SER A 19 -13.75 4.06 11.46
CA SER A 19 -13.86 5.50 11.16
C SER A 19 -12.59 6.27 11.50
N LEU A 20 -11.74 5.73 12.39
CA LEU A 20 -10.47 6.34 12.81
C LEU A 20 -9.31 6.06 11.84
N SER A 21 -9.60 5.58 10.62
CA SER A 21 -8.59 5.13 9.65
C SER A 21 -7.48 6.14 9.38
N ARG A 22 -7.79 7.44 9.33
CA ARG A 22 -6.81 8.53 9.13
C ARG A 22 -5.79 8.72 10.26
N LEU A 23 -5.92 7.99 11.37
CA LEU A 23 -4.83 7.87 12.35
C LEU A 23 -3.68 6.98 11.85
N PHE A 24 -3.94 6.12 10.87
CA PHE A 24 -3.02 5.05 10.45
C PHE A 24 -2.79 4.98 8.93
N SER A 25 -3.68 5.55 8.11
CA SER A 25 -3.63 5.48 6.66
C SER A 25 -4.44 6.61 6.01
N ASP A 26 -3.93 7.13 4.88
CA ASP A 26 -4.62 8.13 4.06
C ASP A 26 -5.52 7.52 2.96
N ASN A 27 -5.67 6.18 2.94
CA ASN A 27 -6.48 5.46 1.94
C ASN A 27 -7.97 5.43 2.33
N ASP A 28 -8.85 5.49 1.33
CA ASP A 28 -10.31 5.34 1.49
C ASP A 28 -10.77 3.93 1.89
N THR A 29 -9.91 2.93 1.78
CA THR A 29 -10.15 1.60 2.32
C THR A 29 -9.93 1.64 3.82
N PRO A 30 -10.97 1.39 4.64
CA PRO A 30 -10.86 1.53 6.09
C PRO A 30 -9.71 0.69 6.63
N PHE A 31 -8.90 1.28 7.51
CA PHE A 31 -7.88 0.60 8.27
C PHE A 31 -8.50 -0.01 9.52
N LEU A 32 -8.40 -1.33 9.65
CA LEU A 32 -8.76 -2.07 10.85
C LEU A 32 -7.67 -3.10 11.12
N HIS A 33 -6.97 -2.91 12.23
CA HIS A 33 -5.92 -3.83 12.65
C HIS A 33 -6.55 -5.17 13.09
N TYR A 34 -5.96 -6.30 12.69
CA TYR A 34 -6.54 -7.63 12.92
C TYR A 34 -6.83 -7.92 14.42
N ARG A 35 -5.94 -7.49 15.32
CA ARG A 35 -6.15 -7.59 16.78
C ARG A 35 -7.38 -6.83 17.28
N VAL A 36 -7.76 -5.74 16.64
CA VAL A 36 -8.99 -5.01 17.00
C VAL A 36 -10.19 -5.88 16.67
N ALA A 37 -10.24 -6.49 15.48
CA ALA A 37 -11.33 -7.37 15.10
C ALA A 37 -11.45 -8.58 16.05
N GLU A 38 -10.32 -9.21 16.41
CA GLU A 38 -10.28 -10.31 17.39
C GLU A 38 -10.83 -9.90 18.76
N ASN A 39 -10.33 -8.79 19.31
CA ASN A 39 -10.74 -8.31 20.63
C ASN A 39 -12.21 -7.91 20.64
N LEU A 40 -12.67 -7.13 19.65
CA LEU A 40 -14.07 -6.75 19.52
C LEU A 40 -14.99 -7.96 19.41
N PHE A 41 -14.60 -8.99 18.66
CA PHE A 41 -15.38 -10.22 18.58
C PHE A 41 -15.50 -10.89 19.97
N CYS A 42 -14.38 -11.04 20.67
CA CYS A 42 -14.38 -11.65 22.01
C CYS A 42 -15.22 -10.84 23.01
N ASP A 43 -15.08 -9.52 23.01
CA ASP A 43 -15.77 -8.62 23.95
C ASP A 43 -17.29 -8.61 23.69
N PHE A 44 -17.73 -8.50 22.44
CA PHE A 44 -19.15 -8.38 22.11
C PHE A 44 -19.91 -9.70 22.20
N PHE A 45 -19.24 -10.83 21.94
CA PHE A 45 -19.87 -12.15 21.98
C PHE A 45 -19.52 -12.96 23.23
N GLN A 46 -18.78 -12.35 24.18
CA GLN A 46 -18.29 -13.01 25.39
C GLN A 46 -17.55 -14.33 25.06
N ALA A 47 -16.82 -14.33 23.95
CA ALA A 47 -16.04 -15.47 23.52
C ALA A 47 -14.69 -15.50 24.25
N GLN A 48 -14.19 -16.70 24.54
CA GLN A 48 -12.85 -16.86 25.08
C GLN A 48 -11.83 -16.52 24.00
N ASN A 49 -10.91 -15.60 24.29
CA ASN A 49 -9.83 -15.21 23.38
C ASN A 49 -8.72 -16.28 23.38
N LEU A 50 -8.45 -16.87 22.22
CA LEU A 50 -7.43 -17.91 22.01
C LEU A 50 -6.24 -17.41 21.18
N ALA A 51 -6.25 -16.15 20.76
CA ALA A 51 -5.30 -15.60 19.79
C ALA A 51 -3.85 -15.43 20.33
N ARG A 52 -3.57 -15.91 21.54
CA ARG A 52 -2.23 -15.98 22.17
C ARG A 52 -1.72 -17.41 22.36
N ASP A 53 -2.55 -18.43 22.15
CA ASP A 53 -2.27 -19.80 22.59
C ASP A 53 -1.59 -20.71 21.54
N ASP A 54 -0.98 -20.14 20.48
CA ASP A 54 -0.46 -20.90 19.31
C ASP A 54 -1.47 -21.97 18.81
N SER A 55 -2.76 -21.64 18.89
CA SER A 55 -3.90 -22.50 18.55
C SER A 55 -4.21 -22.46 17.05
N ALA A 56 -5.14 -23.30 16.58
CA ALA A 56 -5.75 -23.19 15.26
C ALA A 56 -6.81 -22.06 15.20
N TYR A 57 -7.34 -21.65 16.35
CA TYR A 57 -8.48 -20.75 16.47
C TYR A 57 -8.13 -19.47 17.20
N ASP A 58 -8.83 -18.39 16.87
CA ASP A 58 -8.62 -17.07 17.46
C ASP A 58 -9.58 -16.80 18.63
N ALA A 59 -10.77 -17.42 18.60
CA ALA A 59 -11.73 -17.37 19.69
C ALA A 59 -12.54 -18.66 19.83
N LEU A 60 -13.10 -18.88 21.03
CA LEU A 60 -14.04 -19.96 21.33
C LEU A 60 -15.33 -19.35 21.86
N TRP A 61 -16.40 -19.44 21.07
CA TRP A 61 -17.70 -18.93 21.41
C TRP A 61 -18.62 -20.05 21.90
N THR A 62 -19.44 -19.80 22.91
CA THR A 62 -20.46 -20.75 23.37
C THR A 62 -21.83 -20.20 23.01
N ASN A 63 -22.59 -20.96 22.22
CA ASN A 63 -23.93 -20.53 21.81
C ASN A 63 -24.96 -20.70 22.95
N ASN A 64 -26.19 -20.24 22.71
CA ASN A 64 -27.27 -20.29 23.70
C ASN A 64 -27.67 -21.72 24.12
N ALA A 65 -27.34 -22.73 23.31
CA ALA A 65 -27.56 -24.14 23.63
C ALA A 65 -26.40 -24.76 24.43
N GLY A 66 -25.38 -23.98 24.79
CA GLY A 66 -24.19 -24.45 25.51
C GLY A 66 -23.16 -25.16 24.64
N GLN A 67 -23.32 -25.15 23.31
CA GLN A 67 -22.37 -25.74 22.38
C GLN A 67 -21.22 -24.77 22.10
N LYS A 68 -19.99 -25.29 22.16
CA LYS A 68 -18.77 -24.56 21.86
C LYS A 68 -18.47 -24.59 20.36
N ILE A 69 -18.27 -23.42 19.78
CA ILE A 69 -17.95 -23.21 18.37
C ILE A 69 -16.62 -22.45 18.30
N ALA A 70 -15.65 -23.01 17.58
CA ALA A 70 -14.38 -22.39 17.34
C ALA A 70 -14.44 -21.35 16.20
N ILE A 71 -13.76 -20.23 16.39
CA ILE A 71 -13.80 -19.10 15.46
C ILE A 71 -12.38 -18.77 15.01
N GLY A 72 -12.14 -18.80 13.70
CA GLY A 72 -10.99 -18.14 13.08
C GLY A 72 -11.37 -16.75 12.60
N ILE A 73 -10.66 -15.72 13.03
CA ILE A 73 -10.96 -14.33 12.68
C ILE A 73 -9.94 -13.86 11.65
N LYS A 74 -10.41 -13.36 10.51
CA LYS A 74 -9.52 -12.83 9.46
C LYS A 74 -9.91 -11.43 9.06
N THR A 75 -8.93 -10.55 8.99
CA THR A 75 -9.10 -9.16 8.53
C THR A 75 -8.14 -8.89 7.38
N PHE A 76 -8.66 -8.60 6.19
CA PHE A 76 -7.85 -8.40 4.98
C PHE A 76 -8.55 -7.51 3.97
N ILE A 77 -7.80 -6.94 3.02
CA ILE A 77 -8.33 -6.12 1.92
C ILE A 77 -8.69 -7.03 0.74
N CYS A 78 -9.87 -6.83 0.15
CA CYS A 78 -10.30 -7.57 -1.04
C CYS A 78 -11.20 -6.73 -1.96
N ASP A 79 -10.62 -6.14 -3.00
CA ASP A 79 -11.35 -5.37 -4.02
C ASP A 79 -11.94 -6.26 -5.13
N ARG A 80 -11.80 -7.58 -5.00
CA ARG A 80 -12.30 -8.59 -5.94
C ARG A 80 -13.30 -9.53 -5.24
N GLN A 81 -13.77 -10.54 -5.97
CA GLN A 81 -14.66 -11.57 -5.43
C GLN A 81 -13.93 -12.59 -4.54
N ASN A 82 -12.60 -12.67 -4.59
CA ASN A 82 -11.84 -13.59 -3.75
C ASN A 82 -10.46 -13.06 -3.38
N LYS A 83 -9.93 -13.63 -2.29
CA LYS A 83 -8.59 -13.34 -1.78
C LYS A 83 -7.95 -14.57 -1.16
N THR A 84 -6.68 -14.80 -1.47
CA THR A 84 -5.89 -15.85 -0.85
C THR A 84 -5.26 -15.35 0.45
N GLU A 85 -5.60 -15.98 1.58
CA GLU A 85 -5.15 -15.59 2.91
C GLU A 85 -4.51 -16.75 3.67
N LYS A 86 -3.58 -16.42 4.56
CA LYS A 86 -2.82 -17.39 5.36
C LYS A 86 -3.78 -18.17 6.26
N ILE A 87 -3.68 -19.50 6.27
CA ILE A 87 -4.46 -20.40 7.14
C ILE A 87 -3.59 -21.26 8.05
N ALA A 88 -2.30 -21.44 7.76
CA ALA A 88 -1.37 -22.17 8.61
C ALA A 88 0.09 -21.79 8.32
N GLU A 89 0.95 -21.98 9.31
CA GLU A 89 2.40 -21.73 9.24
C GLU A 89 3.14 -22.93 9.85
N PHE A 90 4.22 -23.35 9.19
CA PHE A 90 4.90 -24.63 9.43
C PHE A 90 6.39 -24.41 9.75
N ASN A 91 6.73 -23.35 10.49
CA ASN A 91 8.13 -23.06 10.82
C ASN A 91 8.79 -24.20 11.62
N LYS A 92 8.04 -24.83 12.54
CA LYS A 92 8.51 -25.96 13.36
C LYS A 92 8.68 -27.24 12.53
N ASP A 93 7.92 -27.38 11.44
CA ASP A 93 7.88 -28.57 10.58
C ASP A 93 8.66 -28.39 9.27
N ALA A 94 9.41 -27.30 9.11
CA ALA A 94 10.10 -26.97 7.86
C ALA A 94 11.06 -28.09 7.40
N SER A 95 11.68 -28.81 8.35
CA SER A 95 12.54 -29.96 8.07
C SER A 95 11.77 -31.14 7.45
N LEU A 96 10.51 -31.35 7.83
CA LEU A 96 9.64 -32.40 7.30
C LEU A 96 9.16 -32.09 5.87
N LEU A 97 9.07 -30.80 5.53
CA LEU A 97 8.54 -30.33 4.24
C LEU A 97 9.63 -30.17 3.16
N ASN A 98 10.89 -30.17 3.56
CA ASN A 98 12.03 -30.00 2.65
C ASN A 98 12.29 -31.28 1.85
N GLY A 99 12.54 -31.12 0.55
CA GLY A 99 12.85 -32.25 -0.34
C GLY A 99 11.63 -33.05 -0.84
N LEU A 100 10.44 -32.83 -0.28
CA LEU A 100 9.20 -33.48 -0.77
C LEU A 100 8.86 -33.03 -2.20
N SER A 101 8.42 -33.98 -3.02
CA SER A 101 7.85 -33.68 -4.34
C SER A 101 6.58 -32.83 -4.20
N PRO A 102 6.12 -32.14 -5.26
CA PRO A 102 4.93 -31.29 -5.16
C PRO A 102 3.70 -32.01 -4.60
N VAL A 103 3.45 -33.25 -5.05
CA VAL A 103 2.28 -34.04 -4.61
C VAL A 103 2.42 -34.47 -3.16
N GLU A 104 3.58 -35.00 -2.76
CA GLU A 104 3.84 -35.39 -1.37
C GLU A 104 3.75 -34.18 -0.44
N LEU A 105 4.28 -33.04 -0.87
CA LEU A 105 4.20 -31.79 -0.12
C LEU A 105 2.74 -31.36 0.09
N ALA A 106 1.89 -31.41 -0.93
CA ALA A 106 0.48 -31.05 -0.80
C ALA A 106 -0.24 -31.93 0.24
N HIS A 107 0.02 -33.25 0.20
CA HIS A 107 -0.56 -34.20 1.14
C HIS A 107 -0.04 -33.97 2.57
N GLU A 108 1.26 -33.72 2.74
CA GLU A 108 1.83 -33.51 4.07
C GLU A 108 1.39 -32.18 4.70
N LEU A 109 1.27 -31.12 3.90
CA LEU A 109 0.69 -29.84 4.34
C LEU A 109 -0.76 -30.01 4.80
N ALA A 110 -1.55 -30.76 4.04
CA ALA A 110 -2.93 -31.06 4.39
C ALA A 110 -3.03 -31.88 5.68
N ARG A 111 -2.19 -32.92 5.81
CA ARG A 111 -2.12 -33.76 7.02
C ARG A 111 -1.75 -32.94 8.26
N LEU A 112 -0.70 -32.11 8.19
CA LEU A 112 -0.25 -31.29 9.31
C LEU A 112 -1.29 -30.24 9.72
N ARG A 113 -1.94 -29.57 8.74
CA ARG A 113 -3.03 -28.62 9.05
C ARG A 113 -4.19 -29.33 9.72
N ASN A 114 -4.63 -30.46 9.18
CA ASN A 114 -5.79 -31.19 9.70
C ASN A 114 -5.51 -31.71 11.12
N LEU A 115 -4.30 -32.20 11.38
CA LEU A 115 -3.87 -32.59 12.72
C LEU A 115 -3.94 -31.42 13.71
N ARG A 116 -3.50 -30.22 13.31
CA ARG A 116 -3.60 -29.02 14.18
C ARG A 116 -5.04 -28.65 14.50
N ILE A 117 -5.95 -28.81 13.54
CA ILE A 117 -7.40 -28.59 13.74
C ILE A 117 -7.97 -29.63 14.71
N GLU A 118 -7.66 -30.91 14.51
CA GLU A 118 -8.09 -32.02 15.38
C GLU A 118 -7.59 -31.84 16.82
N GLN A 119 -6.31 -31.52 17.00
CA GLN A 119 -5.74 -31.24 18.32
C GLN A 119 -6.42 -30.05 19.02
N ALA A 120 -6.76 -28.99 18.28
CA ALA A 120 -7.49 -27.86 18.83
C ALA A 120 -8.93 -28.25 19.20
N ASN A 121 -9.60 -29.05 18.36
CA ASN A 121 -10.94 -29.57 18.65
C ASN A 121 -10.99 -30.37 19.95
N ASP A 122 -10.02 -31.28 20.14
CA ASP A 122 -9.90 -32.07 21.35
C ASP A 122 -9.60 -31.21 22.58
N LEU A 123 -8.67 -30.25 22.44
CA LEU A 123 -8.25 -29.36 23.53
C LEU A 123 -9.41 -28.48 24.04
N TYR A 124 -10.20 -27.93 23.12
CA TYR A 124 -11.28 -27.00 23.47
C TYR A 124 -12.64 -27.68 23.63
N GLY A 125 -12.75 -28.96 23.25
CA GLY A 125 -13.98 -29.73 23.28
C GLY A 125 -15.02 -29.17 22.31
N THR A 126 -14.61 -28.94 21.06
CA THR A 126 -15.47 -28.42 19.99
C THR A 126 -15.40 -29.31 18.75
N ASN A 127 -16.51 -29.40 18.04
CA ASN A 127 -16.64 -30.14 16.78
C ASN A 127 -17.13 -29.25 15.64
N GLU A 128 -17.30 -27.94 15.89
CA GLU A 128 -17.78 -26.97 14.91
C GLU A 128 -16.83 -25.78 14.89
N ALA A 129 -16.43 -25.39 13.69
CA ALA A 129 -15.55 -24.26 13.48
C ALA A 129 -15.93 -23.47 12.23
N ILE A 130 -15.81 -22.14 12.33
CA ILE A 130 -16.06 -21.22 11.21
C ILE A 130 -14.96 -20.18 11.12
N TYR A 131 -14.78 -19.61 9.93
CA TYR A 131 -14.08 -18.34 9.80
C TYR A 131 -15.09 -17.18 9.87
N HIS A 132 -14.80 -16.21 10.74
CA HIS A 132 -15.39 -14.88 10.74
C HIS A 132 -14.46 -13.92 9.98
N LEU A 133 -14.88 -13.52 8.78
CA LEU A 133 -14.10 -12.64 7.91
C LEU A 133 -14.59 -11.21 8.04
N VAL A 134 -13.67 -10.29 8.35
CA VAL A 134 -13.86 -8.84 8.30
C VAL A 134 -13.09 -8.31 7.09
N VAL A 135 -13.77 -8.25 5.94
CA VAL A 135 -13.15 -7.88 4.66
C VAL A 135 -13.18 -6.36 4.50
N ARG A 136 -12.05 -5.76 4.17
CA ARG A 136 -11.89 -4.32 3.97
C ARG A 136 -11.98 -4.02 2.48
N THR A 137 -12.85 -3.09 2.12
CA THR A 137 -13.09 -2.61 0.75
C THR A 137 -13.21 -1.08 0.79
N GLN A 138 -13.17 -0.40 -0.35
CA GLN A 138 -13.31 1.05 -0.39
C GLN A 138 -14.54 1.53 0.41
N ASN A 139 -14.32 2.38 1.42
CA ASN A 139 -15.33 2.95 2.31
C ASN A 139 -16.28 1.94 2.99
N CYS A 140 -15.90 0.66 3.10
CA CYS A 140 -16.82 -0.38 3.60
C CYS A 140 -16.08 -1.57 4.23
N LEU A 141 -16.64 -2.11 5.32
CA LEU A 141 -16.30 -3.44 5.81
C LEU A 141 -17.39 -4.44 5.38
N ARG A 142 -16.99 -5.62 4.89
CA ARG A 142 -17.90 -6.70 4.56
C ARG A 142 -17.70 -7.87 5.52
N LEU A 143 -18.75 -8.27 6.22
CA LEU A 143 -18.73 -9.39 7.15
C LEU A 143 -19.22 -10.67 6.48
N VAL A 144 -18.46 -11.75 6.64
CA VAL A 144 -18.77 -13.06 6.05
C VAL A 144 -18.43 -14.16 7.05
N HIS A 145 -19.33 -15.13 7.17
CA HIS A 145 -19.00 -16.43 7.73
C HIS A 145 -18.75 -17.44 6.62
N THR A 146 -17.73 -18.26 6.79
CA THR A 146 -17.45 -19.37 5.89
C THR A 146 -16.92 -20.56 6.68
N ASP A 147 -16.85 -21.71 6.03
CA ASP A 147 -16.41 -22.95 6.64
C ASP A 147 -14.96 -22.87 7.13
N TYR A 148 -14.68 -23.58 8.23
CA TYR A 148 -13.32 -23.89 8.67
C TYR A 148 -13.08 -25.41 8.45
N THR A 149 -13.39 -25.95 7.27
CA THR A 149 -13.23 -27.39 7.07
C THR A 149 -11.76 -27.79 7.01
N ALA A 150 -11.50 -29.04 7.41
CA ALA A 150 -10.26 -29.75 7.13
C ALA A 150 -10.06 -29.89 5.61
N ILE A 151 -8.81 -29.94 5.16
CA ILE A 151 -8.50 -30.16 3.73
C ILE A 151 -8.89 -31.60 3.38
N ASP A 152 -9.63 -31.79 2.29
CA ASP A 152 -10.00 -33.12 1.82
C ASP A 152 -8.83 -33.81 1.11
N ILE A 153 -8.03 -34.54 1.89
CA ILE A 153 -6.81 -35.22 1.42
C ILE A 153 -7.10 -36.17 0.25
N ALA A 154 -8.23 -36.87 0.27
CA ALA A 154 -8.57 -37.85 -0.76
C ALA A 154 -8.87 -37.21 -2.13
N HIS A 155 -9.23 -35.92 -2.14
CA HIS A 155 -9.59 -35.19 -3.34
C HIS A 155 -8.56 -34.12 -3.75
N ILE A 156 -7.35 -34.16 -3.17
CA ILE A 156 -6.23 -33.31 -3.60
C ILE A 156 -5.90 -33.59 -5.07
N LYS A 157 -6.03 -32.56 -5.90
CA LYS A 157 -5.82 -32.61 -7.36
C LYS A 157 -5.16 -31.33 -7.86
N ASN A 158 -4.72 -31.36 -9.12
CA ASN A 158 -4.09 -30.24 -9.83
C ASN A 158 -2.93 -29.61 -9.04
N VAL A 159 -2.05 -30.47 -8.51
CA VAL A 159 -0.86 -30.02 -7.79
C VAL A 159 0.16 -29.48 -8.79
N CYS A 160 0.38 -28.17 -8.75
CA CYS A 160 1.28 -27.46 -9.66
C CYS A 160 2.41 -26.79 -8.87
N SER A 161 3.64 -26.89 -9.39
CA SER A 161 4.74 -26.08 -8.90
C SER A 161 4.56 -24.61 -9.30
N THR A 162 4.89 -23.70 -8.38
CA THR A 162 4.90 -22.26 -8.63
C THR A 162 6.31 -21.70 -8.40
N LYS A 163 6.55 -20.43 -8.74
CA LYS A 163 7.86 -19.77 -8.59
C LYS A 163 8.46 -19.89 -7.18
N GLY A 164 7.63 -20.04 -6.15
CA GLY A 164 8.07 -20.09 -4.74
C GLY A 164 7.44 -21.19 -3.89
N GLY A 165 6.80 -22.19 -4.50
CA GLY A 165 6.16 -23.29 -3.77
C GLY A 165 5.23 -24.11 -4.64
N ILE A 166 4.00 -24.35 -4.18
CA ILE A 166 3.01 -25.17 -4.88
C ILE A 166 1.60 -24.56 -4.79
N SER A 167 0.72 -24.97 -5.69
CA SER A 167 -0.73 -24.74 -5.62
C SER A 167 -1.47 -26.04 -5.85
N PHE A 168 -2.62 -26.22 -5.22
CA PHE A 168 -3.48 -27.40 -5.37
C PHE A 168 -4.91 -27.07 -4.96
N HIS A 169 -5.86 -27.96 -5.21
CA HIS A 169 -7.21 -27.87 -4.65
C HIS A 169 -7.66 -29.23 -4.14
N ASP A 170 -8.60 -29.24 -3.21
CA ASP A 170 -9.19 -30.47 -2.65
C ASP A 170 -10.62 -30.73 -3.18
N GLY A 171 -11.04 -29.96 -4.17
CA GLY A 171 -12.38 -30.04 -4.76
C GLY A 171 -13.40 -29.10 -4.11
N GLN A 172 -13.10 -28.58 -2.91
CA GLN A 172 -13.89 -27.55 -2.25
C GLN A 172 -13.20 -26.19 -2.32
N HIS A 173 -11.91 -26.15 -1.98
CA HIS A 173 -11.14 -24.92 -1.86
C HIS A 173 -9.83 -24.97 -2.65
N GLN A 174 -9.34 -23.79 -3.00
CA GLN A 174 -8.03 -23.62 -3.63
C GLN A 174 -6.97 -23.24 -2.60
N TYR A 175 -5.80 -23.85 -2.72
CA TYR A 175 -4.68 -23.68 -1.80
C TYR A 175 -3.41 -23.28 -2.52
N SER A 176 -2.57 -22.53 -1.83
CA SER A 176 -1.19 -22.25 -2.27
C SER A 176 -0.25 -22.27 -1.08
N PHE A 177 0.95 -22.79 -1.27
CA PHE A 177 1.99 -22.84 -0.26
C PHE A 177 3.19 -22.01 -0.71
N ASN A 178 3.70 -21.17 0.19
CA ASN A 178 4.92 -20.40 0.00
C ASN A 178 6.04 -21.03 0.82
N ARG A 179 7.06 -21.58 0.17
CA ARG A 179 8.20 -22.24 0.82
C ARG A 179 9.04 -21.27 1.64
N SER A 180 9.33 -20.08 1.11
CA SER A 180 10.17 -19.08 1.80
C SER A 180 9.55 -18.59 3.11
N LYS A 181 8.22 -18.54 3.18
CA LYS A 181 7.47 -18.14 4.38
C LYS A 181 6.96 -19.33 5.20
N SER A 182 7.25 -20.57 4.79
CA SER A 182 6.67 -21.80 5.34
C SER A 182 5.17 -21.69 5.63
N THR A 183 4.40 -21.11 4.71
CA THR A 183 3.02 -20.68 4.98
C THR A 183 2.06 -21.26 3.94
N LEU A 184 0.96 -21.86 4.41
CA LEU A 184 -0.16 -22.31 3.60
C LEU A 184 -1.27 -21.26 3.59
N PHE A 185 -1.81 -21.04 2.39
CA PHE A 185 -2.90 -20.11 2.13
C PHE A 185 -4.08 -20.84 1.51
N ARG A 186 -5.28 -20.34 1.77
CA ARG A 186 -6.55 -20.75 1.15
C ARG A 186 -7.17 -19.54 0.45
N SER A 187 -7.81 -19.78 -0.70
CA SER A 187 -8.67 -18.78 -1.35
C SER A 187 -10.00 -18.67 -0.60
N PHE A 188 -10.38 -17.45 -0.24
CA PHE A 188 -11.65 -17.09 0.37
C PHE A 188 -12.50 -16.35 -0.64
N ASP A 189 -13.67 -16.88 -0.96
CA ASP A 189 -14.65 -16.21 -1.80
C ASP A 189 -15.56 -15.31 -0.94
N ILE A 190 -15.78 -14.09 -1.40
CA ILE A 190 -16.58 -13.09 -0.71
C ILE A 190 -17.93 -12.99 -1.42
N PRO A 191 -18.99 -13.61 -0.89
CA PRO A 191 -20.26 -13.71 -1.59
C PRO A 191 -20.94 -12.34 -1.68
N THR A 192 -21.85 -12.19 -2.65
CA THR A 192 -22.56 -10.92 -2.89
C THR A 192 -23.49 -10.54 -1.73
N ASN A 193 -24.01 -11.53 -1.00
CA ASN A 193 -24.87 -11.33 0.17
C ASN A 193 -24.10 -11.05 1.49
N ALA A 194 -22.78 -10.82 1.44
CA ALA A 194 -22.03 -10.40 2.63
C ALA A 194 -22.63 -9.12 3.24
N ILE A 195 -22.71 -9.08 4.57
CA ILE A 195 -23.22 -7.91 5.28
C ILE A 195 -22.24 -6.75 5.09
N SER A 196 -22.75 -5.64 4.57
CA SER A 196 -21.94 -4.48 4.24
C SER A 196 -22.14 -3.40 5.28
N LEU A 197 -21.04 -2.99 5.90
CA LEU A 197 -20.95 -1.94 6.91
C LEU A 197 -20.28 -0.73 6.27
N PRO A 198 -21.04 0.27 5.79
CA PRO A 198 -20.45 1.48 5.23
C PRO A 198 -19.67 2.22 6.33
N ILE A 199 -18.46 2.66 6.00
CA ILE A 199 -17.57 3.37 6.91
C ILE A 199 -17.47 4.81 6.45
N LYS A 200 -17.84 5.74 7.34
CA LYS A 200 -17.54 7.15 7.18
C LYS A 200 -16.23 7.44 7.90
N ILE A 201 -15.12 7.48 7.16
CA ILE A 201 -13.81 7.81 7.72
C ILE A 201 -13.82 9.27 8.16
N LEU A 202 -13.42 9.52 9.41
CA LEU A 202 -13.34 10.87 9.97
C LEU A 202 -12.19 11.65 9.33
N GLU A 203 -12.39 12.95 9.13
CA GLU A 203 -11.38 13.77 8.48
C GLU A 203 -10.15 14.02 9.35
N ASN A 204 -10.39 14.29 10.63
CA ASN A 204 -9.34 14.51 11.63
C ASN A 204 -9.69 13.75 12.92
N PRO A 205 -9.52 12.42 12.93
CA PRO A 205 -9.91 11.57 14.05
C PRO A 205 -9.18 11.94 15.35
N LEU A 206 -7.93 12.42 15.29
CA LEU A 206 -7.20 12.83 16.48
C LEU A 206 -7.87 14.05 17.15
N SER A 207 -8.22 15.07 16.37
CA SER A 207 -8.94 16.23 16.91
C SER A 207 -10.30 15.83 17.48
N ASP A 208 -11.00 14.90 16.86
CA ASP A 208 -12.29 14.42 17.36
C ASP A 208 -12.16 13.63 18.68
N LEU A 209 -11.12 12.81 18.82
CA LEU A 209 -10.82 12.10 20.08
C LEU A 209 -10.45 13.07 21.21
N LEU A 210 -9.63 14.09 20.92
CA LEU A 210 -9.19 15.07 21.94
C LEU A 210 -10.34 15.93 22.49
N LYS A 211 -11.37 16.20 21.67
CA LYS A 211 -12.59 16.88 22.11
C LYS A 211 -13.32 16.09 23.20
N LEU A 212 -13.28 14.75 23.15
CA LEU A 212 -13.93 13.89 24.16
C LEU A 212 -13.26 14.00 25.52
N GLU A 213 -11.94 14.18 25.55
CA GLU A 213 -11.15 14.33 26.79
C GLU A 213 -11.12 15.77 27.32
N ASN A 214 -11.87 16.70 26.71
CA ASN A 214 -11.80 18.14 26.98
C ASN A 214 -10.38 18.72 26.87
N ILE A 215 -9.52 18.10 26.05
CA ILE A 215 -8.15 18.55 25.82
C ILE A 215 -8.16 19.50 24.62
N SER A 216 -8.14 20.80 24.91
CA SER A 216 -7.91 21.83 23.90
C SER A 216 -6.43 21.83 23.51
N ILE A 217 -6.08 21.13 22.43
CA ILE A 217 -4.76 21.30 21.83
C ILE A 217 -4.83 22.47 20.86
N THR A 218 -4.16 23.57 21.21
CA THR A 218 -3.74 24.56 20.22
C THR A 218 -2.62 23.90 19.41
N LEU A 219 -2.99 23.09 18.41
CA LEU A 219 -2.01 22.66 17.43
C LEU A 219 -1.44 23.95 16.83
N PRO A 220 -0.11 24.14 16.78
CA PRO A 220 0.43 25.21 15.96
C PRO A 220 -0.20 25.03 14.59
N SER A 221 -0.95 26.04 14.12
CA SER A 221 -1.43 26.05 12.75
C SER A 221 -0.25 25.66 11.89
N PRO A 222 -0.36 24.62 11.05
CA PRO A 222 0.70 24.35 10.10
C PRO A 222 0.80 25.62 9.27
N THR A 223 1.81 26.44 9.51
CA THR A 223 2.33 27.32 8.48
C THR A 223 2.69 26.36 7.37
N THR A 224 1.85 26.30 6.33
CA THR A 224 1.81 25.29 5.26
C THR A 224 1.44 23.86 5.69
N THR A 225 0.14 23.56 5.66
CA THR A 225 -0.36 22.20 5.41
C THR A 225 0.13 21.73 4.05
N LEU A 226 1.12 20.83 4.01
CA LEU A 226 1.27 19.89 2.91
C LEU A 226 0.16 18.85 3.10
N ASN A 227 -0.95 19.03 2.38
CA ASN A 227 -1.97 18.00 2.20
C ASN A 227 -1.35 16.87 1.39
N LEU A 228 -0.88 15.83 2.07
CA LEU A 228 -0.67 14.51 1.47
C LEU A 228 -1.94 13.71 1.73
N SER A 229 -2.98 13.98 0.95
CA SER A 229 -4.17 13.13 0.88
C SER A 229 -4.43 12.84 -0.59
N ASP A 230 -4.48 11.56 -0.89
CA ASP A 230 -4.68 10.94 -2.20
C ASP A 230 -6.05 11.30 -2.81
N GLU A 231 -6.16 12.51 -3.31
CA GLU A 231 -6.91 12.81 -4.52
C GLU A 231 -5.88 13.31 -5.53
N PHE A 232 -5.75 12.65 -6.67
CA PHE A 232 -4.88 13.11 -7.77
C PHE A 232 -5.45 14.36 -8.46
N PHE A 233 -6.04 15.28 -7.69
CA PHE A 233 -6.17 16.68 -8.06
C PHE A 233 -4.93 17.38 -7.54
N LEU A 234 -3.87 17.42 -8.36
CA LEU A 234 -2.86 18.45 -8.15
C LEU A 234 -3.60 19.79 -8.18
N ALA A 235 -3.65 20.47 -7.04
CA ALA A 235 -4.10 21.85 -6.97
C ALA A 235 -3.29 22.68 -7.98
N ASP A 236 -3.83 23.80 -8.47
CA ASP A 236 -3.18 24.63 -9.52
C ASP A 236 -1.78 25.15 -9.13
N ASN A 237 -1.37 24.94 -7.87
CA ASN A 237 -0.06 25.20 -7.35
C ASN A 237 0.89 23.99 -7.35
N GLU A 238 0.58 22.87 -8.02
CA GLU A 238 1.49 21.72 -8.11
C GLU A 238 1.60 21.11 -9.52
N ILE A 239 2.82 20.70 -9.88
CA ILE A 239 3.10 19.96 -11.12
C ILE A 239 4.02 18.77 -10.86
N ILE A 240 3.95 17.77 -11.76
CA ILE A 240 4.94 16.70 -11.86
C ILE A 240 5.68 16.86 -13.19
N VAL A 241 7.01 16.81 -13.14
CA VAL A 241 7.88 16.90 -14.32
C VAL A 241 8.78 15.68 -14.44
N PRO A 242 8.94 15.11 -15.65
CA PRO A 242 9.68 13.87 -15.86
C PRO A 242 11.19 14.13 -15.89
N LEU A 243 11.96 13.12 -15.50
CA LEU A 243 13.43 13.12 -15.62
C LEU A 243 13.92 12.52 -16.95
N TYR A 244 12.98 12.15 -17.84
CA TYR A 244 13.22 11.55 -19.15
C TYR A 244 12.58 12.35 -20.29
N SER A 245 12.83 11.94 -21.54
CA SER A 245 12.21 12.57 -22.72
C SER A 245 10.80 12.04 -22.96
N THR A 246 9.80 12.93 -22.95
CA THR A 246 8.40 12.58 -23.29
C THR A 246 8.14 12.49 -24.79
N ARG A 247 9.13 12.74 -25.64
CA ARG A 247 8.98 12.72 -27.11
C ARG A 247 9.14 11.33 -27.72
N ASN A 248 9.89 10.45 -27.05
CA ASN A 248 10.15 9.10 -27.53
C ASN A 248 9.15 8.13 -26.88
N ALA A 249 8.68 7.13 -27.63
CA ALA A 249 7.75 6.12 -27.11
C ALA A 249 8.35 5.33 -25.94
N ASP A 250 9.66 5.06 -26.01
CA ASP A 250 10.40 4.29 -25.01
C ASP A 250 10.68 5.08 -23.73
N ARG A 251 10.34 6.38 -23.69
CA ARG A 251 10.49 7.25 -22.51
C ARG A 251 11.91 7.21 -21.91
N GLU A 252 12.90 7.15 -22.79
CA GLU A 252 14.31 7.06 -22.42
C GLU A 252 14.88 8.36 -21.84
N VAL A 253 15.89 8.22 -20.97
CA VAL A 253 16.68 9.35 -20.49
C VAL A 253 17.63 9.80 -21.59
N ALA A 254 17.57 11.07 -21.96
CA ALA A 254 18.41 11.58 -23.04
C ALA A 254 19.89 11.56 -22.62
N VAL A 255 20.76 11.02 -23.49
CA VAL A 255 22.19 10.83 -23.20
C VAL A 255 22.96 12.15 -23.02
N GLN A 256 22.50 13.24 -23.64
CA GLN A 256 23.22 14.52 -23.72
C GLN A 256 22.34 15.73 -23.34
N SER A 257 21.23 15.52 -22.63
CA SER A 257 20.33 16.61 -22.25
C SER A 257 19.57 16.30 -20.97
N GLY A 258 18.87 17.30 -20.43
CA GLY A 258 18.17 17.18 -19.15
C GLY A 258 19.16 16.90 -18.02
N ILE A 259 18.92 15.81 -17.30
CA ILE A 259 19.76 15.38 -16.18
C ILE A 259 21.16 14.89 -16.61
N ASN A 260 21.38 14.66 -17.90
CA ASN A 260 22.68 14.33 -18.50
C ASN A 260 23.26 15.49 -19.33
N ALA A 261 22.84 16.74 -19.11
CA ALA A 261 23.33 17.88 -19.90
C ALA A 261 24.85 18.08 -19.80
N TRP A 262 25.48 17.67 -18.70
CA TRP A 262 26.93 17.65 -18.50
C TRP A 262 27.66 16.78 -19.54
N ASN A 263 27.00 15.76 -20.10
CA ASN A 263 27.55 14.85 -21.11
C ASN A 263 27.37 15.34 -22.56
N ALA A 264 26.81 16.53 -22.76
CA ALA A 264 26.64 17.08 -24.10
C ALA A 264 27.98 17.40 -24.79
N GLY A 265 28.02 17.25 -26.11
CA GLY A 265 29.18 17.65 -26.92
C GLY A 265 29.36 19.17 -27.05
N GLY A 266 30.52 19.59 -27.52
CA GLY A 266 30.86 21.00 -27.75
C GLY A 266 31.77 21.58 -26.66
N ARG A 267 31.32 22.62 -25.96
CA ARG A 267 32.11 23.22 -24.88
C ARG A 267 32.31 22.25 -23.72
N GLN A 268 33.40 22.42 -22.97
CA GLN A 268 33.58 21.77 -21.68
C GLN A 268 32.45 22.19 -20.72
N ARG A 269 31.91 21.22 -19.97
CA ARG A 269 30.80 21.39 -19.04
C ARG A 269 31.21 20.90 -17.66
N SER A 270 30.65 21.51 -16.61
CA SER A 270 30.75 20.95 -15.25
C SER A 270 29.97 19.64 -15.19
N LEU A 271 30.43 18.68 -14.40
CA LEU A 271 29.70 17.46 -14.09
C LEU A 271 28.39 17.73 -13.34
N GLY A 272 28.26 18.91 -12.72
CA GLY A 272 27.00 19.37 -12.15
C GLY A 272 26.05 20.07 -13.12
N GLU A 273 26.43 20.27 -14.38
CA GLU A 273 25.57 20.94 -15.36
C GLU A 273 24.35 20.08 -15.73
N VAL A 274 23.23 20.26 -15.02
CA VAL A 274 21.99 19.50 -15.21
C VAL A 274 20.78 20.42 -15.30
N TYR A 275 19.69 19.91 -15.87
CA TYR A 275 18.39 20.57 -15.77
C TYR A 275 17.25 19.59 -15.79
N ILE A 276 16.15 19.98 -15.17
CA ILE A 276 14.92 19.18 -15.19
C ILE A 276 14.06 19.68 -16.38
N PRO A 277 13.72 18.81 -17.35
CA PRO A 277 12.86 19.21 -18.46
C PRO A 277 11.46 19.60 -18.00
N ILE A 278 10.96 20.73 -18.52
CA ILE A 278 9.56 21.14 -18.35
C ILE A 278 8.83 20.90 -19.68
N PRO A 279 7.92 19.90 -19.77
CA PRO A 279 7.11 19.68 -20.95
C PRO A 279 6.30 20.92 -21.34
N SER A 280 6.22 21.21 -22.65
CA SER A 280 5.58 22.44 -23.13
C SER A 280 4.09 22.54 -22.81
N TRP A 281 3.41 21.40 -22.67
CA TRP A 281 1.99 21.38 -22.32
C TRP A 281 1.72 21.93 -20.91
N ILE A 282 2.69 21.82 -19.98
CA ILE A 282 2.55 22.40 -18.64
C ILE A 282 2.44 23.92 -18.73
N HIS A 283 3.24 24.56 -19.58
CA HIS A 283 3.13 26.00 -19.83
C HIS A 283 1.84 26.39 -20.54
N ALA A 284 1.23 25.48 -21.31
CA ALA A 284 -0.04 25.74 -22.00
C ALA A 284 -1.25 25.65 -21.05
N GLN A 285 -1.24 24.68 -20.12
CA GLN A 285 -2.32 24.50 -19.16
C GLN A 285 -2.17 25.38 -17.91
N LEU A 286 -0.94 25.64 -17.47
CA LEU A 286 -0.60 26.38 -16.27
C LEU A 286 0.41 27.51 -16.59
N PRO A 287 -0.02 28.53 -17.38
CA PRO A 287 0.88 29.57 -17.91
C PRO A 287 1.57 30.40 -16.81
N ASP A 288 0.88 30.56 -15.67
CA ASP A 288 1.31 31.35 -14.53
C ASP A 288 1.99 30.50 -13.44
N PHE A 289 2.25 29.21 -13.68
CA PHE A 289 2.88 28.35 -12.68
C PHE A 289 4.28 28.87 -12.33
N PHE A 290 5.16 29.01 -13.32
CA PHE A 290 6.50 29.58 -13.12
C PHE A 290 6.52 31.09 -13.38
N PRO A 291 7.44 31.83 -12.75
CA PRO A 291 7.66 33.24 -13.06
C PRO A 291 8.04 33.49 -14.53
N ALA A 292 8.01 34.76 -14.93
CA ALA A 292 8.49 35.16 -16.25
C ALA A 292 9.96 34.77 -16.47
N GLN A 293 10.36 34.57 -17.73
CA GLN A 293 11.71 34.15 -18.07
C GLN A 293 12.76 35.12 -17.50
N GLY A 294 13.78 34.57 -16.85
CA GLY A 294 14.85 35.35 -16.21
C GLY A 294 14.56 35.77 -14.77
N ILE A 295 13.35 35.53 -14.25
CA ILE A 295 13.05 35.71 -12.83
C ILE A 295 13.43 34.44 -12.07
N HIS A 296 14.28 34.62 -11.05
CA HIS A 296 14.67 33.56 -10.14
C HIS A 296 13.69 33.44 -8.98
N PHE A 297 13.55 32.23 -8.47
CA PHE A 297 12.79 31.88 -7.28
C PHE A 297 13.60 30.95 -6.39
N GLU A 298 13.18 30.86 -5.15
CA GLU A 298 13.71 29.92 -4.17
C GLU A 298 13.15 28.53 -4.44
N LEU A 299 14.02 27.52 -4.56
CA LEU A 299 13.67 26.11 -4.71
C LEU A 299 14.19 25.34 -3.51
N ILE A 300 13.26 24.87 -2.67
CA ILE A 300 13.55 24.20 -1.39
C ILE A 300 13.46 22.69 -1.56
N THR A 301 14.48 21.96 -1.15
CA THR A 301 14.54 20.49 -1.14
C THR A 301 14.02 19.90 0.18
N PRO A 302 13.77 18.57 0.26
CA PRO A 302 13.21 17.94 1.45
C PRO A 302 14.09 17.98 2.70
N ASP A 303 15.39 18.24 2.53
CA ASP A 303 16.37 18.45 3.60
C ASP A 303 16.52 19.93 3.99
N ASP A 304 15.54 20.77 3.63
CA ASP A 304 15.46 22.22 3.87
C ASP A 304 16.61 23.04 3.25
N ASN A 305 17.39 22.46 2.35
CA ASN A 305 18.33 23.23 1.52
C ASN A 305 17.56 24.08 0.50
N SER A 306 18.09 25.25 0.20
CA SER A 306 17.45 26.26 -0.65
C SER A 306 18.37 26.69 -1.78
N PHE A 307 17.86 26.64 -3.01
CA PHE A 307 18.59 26.99 -4.22
C PHE A 307 17.90 28.12 -4.97
N SER A 308 18.67 29.01 -5.59
CA SER A 308 18.13 29.98 -6.54
C SER A 308 17.91 29.32 -7.90
N ALA A 309 16.67 29.09 -8.30
CA ALA A 309 16.29 28.42 -9.54
C ALA A 309 15.50 29.32 -10.49
N SER A 310 15.45 28.97 -11.78
CA SER A 310 14.56 29.61 -12.76
C SER A 310 14.13 28.63 -13.85
N ALA A 311 12.99 28.92 -14.47
CA ALA A 311 12.57 28.26 -15.71
C ALA A 311 13.17 29.03 -16.90
N CYS A 312 14.21 28.47 -17.51
CA CYS A 312 15.07 29.14 -18.46
C CYS A 312 15.15 28.41 -19.81
N GLN A 313 16.06 28.88 -20.67
CA GLN A 313 16.21 28.46 -22.08
C GLN A 313 15.00 28.77 -22.98
N GLN A 314 15.11 28.38 -24.25
CA GLN A 314 14.05 28.55 -25.22
C GLN A 314 12.75 27.90 -24.72
N ASN A 315 11.66 28.66 -24.74
CA ASN A 315 10.33 28.26 -24.28
C ASN A 315 10.23 27.91 -22.80
N ARG A 316 11.17 28.39 -21.94
CA ARG A 316 11.19 28.08 -20.50
C ARG A 316 11.19 26.57 -20.22
N LYS A 317 11.87 25.79 -21.08
CA LYS A 317 11.82 24.32 -21.07
C LYS A 317 12.72 23.67 -20.02
N ALA A 318 13.56 24.44 -19.33
CA ALA A 318 14.57 23.91 -18.42
C ALA A 318 14.41 24.54 -17.04
N LEU A 319 14.15 23.73 -16.02
CA LEU A 319 14.30 24.14 -14.63
C LEU A 319 15.76 23.93 -14.22
N GLN A 320 16.44 25.01 -13.85
CA GLN A 320 17.86 25.03 -13.50
C GLN A 320 18.11 25.88 -12.26
N THR A 321 19.14 25.53 -11.49
CA THR A 321 19.68 26.36 -10.42
C THR A 321 20.79 27.27 -10.94
N LYS A 322 21.01 28.40 -10.28
CA LYS A 322 22.13 29.30 -10.59
C LYS A 322 23.47 28.62 -10.31
N ASP A 323 23.52 27.85 -9.23
CA ASP A 323 24.60 26.92 -8.93
C ASP A 323 24.17 25.51 -9.38
N ASN A 324 24.64 25.10 -10.54
CA ASN A 324 24.26 23.83 -11.15
C ASN A 324 24.68 22.62 -10.30
N ASP A 325 25.80 22.72 -9.59
CA ASP A 325 26.36 21.62 -8.81
C ASP A 325 25.43 21.25 -7.63
N ALA A 326 24.69 22.23 -7.10
CA ALA A 326 23.72 22.03 -6.02
C ALA A 326 22.53 21.14 -6.45
N LEU A 327 21.93 21.42 -7.61
CA LEU A 327 20.84 20.61 -8.15
C LEU A 327 21.35 19.22 -8.56
N ALA A 328 22.54 19.13 -9.16
CA ALA A 328 23.13 17.85 -9.53
C ALA A 328 23.45 16.98 -8.31
N LYS A 329 23.96 17.55 -7.22
CA LYS A 329 24.19 16.82 -5.97
C LYS A 329 22.87 16.22 -5.47
N TRP A 330 21.86 17.07 -5.28
CA TRP A 330 20.58 16.61 -4.75
C TRP A 330 19.92 15.57 -5.67
N LEU A 331 19.81 15.88 -6.97
CA LEU A 331 19.09 15.04 -7.93
C LEU A 331 19.84 13.76 -8.26
N LEU A 332 21.13 13.85 -8.62
CA LEU A 332 21.87 12.68 -9.11
C LEU A 332 22.50 11.87 -7.98
N ARG A 333 23.01 12.50 -6.92
CA ARG A 333 23.75 11.81 -5.85
C ARG A 333 22.84 11.38 -4.71
N ASP A 334 22.03 12.30 -4.20
CA ASP A 334 21.21 12.02 -3.02
C ASP A 334 19.94 11.25 -3.40
N LEU A 335 19.22 11.70 -4.44
CA LEU A 335 17.96 11.08 -4.87
C LEU A 335 18.17 9.81 -5.73
N LEU A 336 18.90 9.92 -6.85
CA LEU A 336 19.10 8.79 -7.78
C LEU A 336 20.27 7.87 -7.41
N GLN A 337 21.11 8.24 -6.44
CA GLN A 337 22.26 7.47 -5.97
C GLN A 337 23.21 7.04 -7.12
N LEU A 338 23.46 7.95 -8.05
CA LEU A 338 24.35 7.74 -9.19
C LEU A 338 25.77 8.23 -8.87
N PRO A 339 26.82 7.48 -9.21
CA PRO A 339 28.19 7.95 -9.13
C PRO A 339 28.44 9.18 -10.02
N GLU A 340 29.46 9.97 -9.68
CA GLU A 340 29.88 11.09 -10.52
C GLU A 340 30.40 10.61 -11.88
N GLY A 341 29.99 11.27 -12.96
CA GLY A 341 30.30 10.85 -14.34
C GLY A 341 29.48 9.67 -14.87
N HIS A 342 28.52 9.14 -14.11
CA HIS A 342 27.57 8.13 -14.60
C HIS A 342 26.45 8.76 -15.42
N VAL A 343 26.30 8.35 -16.69
CA VAL A 343 25.20 8.79 -17.55
C VAL A 343 23.92 8.11 -17.11
N ALA A 344 22.94 8.88 -16.62
CA ALA A 344 21.68 8.36 -16.12
C ALA A 344 20.88 7.67 -17.25
N THR A 345 20.35 6.48 -16.95
CA THR A 345 19.56 5.63 -17.85
C THR A 345 18.13 5.43 -17.34
N ARG A 346 17.25 4.82 -18.14
CA ARG A 346 15.91 4.47 -17.66
C ARG A 346 15.95 3.41 -16.56
N GLU A 347 16.87 2.45 -16.66
CA GLU A 347 17.09 1.43 -15.63
C GLU A 347 17.47 2.05 -14.28
N ASP A 348 18.23 3.15 -14.29
CA ASP A 348 18.57 3.89 -13.08
C ASP A 348 17.34 4.51 -12.40
N LEU A 349 16.44 5.10 -13.19
CA LEU A 349 15.18 5.66 -12.69
C LEU A 349 14.27 4.57 -12.10
N ILE A 350 14.21 3.41 -12.75
CA ILE A 350 13.48 2.22 -12.25
C ILE A 350 14.08 1.76 -10.92
N ARG A 351 15.41 1.64 -10.85
CA ARG A 351 16.14 1.22 -9.64
C ARG A 351 15.95 2.18 -8.47
N ALA A 352 15.90 3.48 -8.75
CA ALA A 352 15.64 4.52 -7.75
C ALA A 352 14.15 4.64 -7.37
N ASP A 353 13.27 3.89 -8.06
CA ASP A 353 11.82 3.99 -7.95
C ASP A 353 11.35 5.46 -8.10
N CYS A 354 11.93 6.16 -9.09
CA CYS A 354 11.77 7.59 -9.29
C CYS A 354 12.08 7.97 -10.74
N ASP A 355 11.07 8.32 -11.53
CA ASP A 355 11.24 8.80 -12.91
C ASP A 355 10.77 10.26 -13.13
N ALA A 356 10.31 10.91 -12.08
CA ALA A 356 9.81 12.28 -12.09
C ALA A 356 10.06 12.98 -10.74
N VAL A 357 9.95 14.30 -10.73
CA VAL A 357 9.92 15.11 -9.51
C VAL A 357 8.63 15.91 -9.42
N ARG A 358 8.20 16.16 -8.19
CA ARG A 358 7.05 17.00 -7.84
C ARG A 358 7.54 18.41 -7.52
N ILE A 359 6.92 19.43 -8.12
CA ILE A 359 7.20 20.84 -7.86
C ILE A 359 5.94 21.49 -7.31
N THR A 360 6.01 22.02 -6.09
CA THR A 360 4.89 22.70 -5.43
C THR A 360 5.21 24.19 -5.33
N LYS A 361 4.32 25.04 -5.85
CA LYS A 361 4.37 26.49 -5.76
C LYS A 361 3.83 26.96 -4.41
N CYS A 362 4.69 27.49 -3.56
CA CYS A 362 4.30 28.12 -2.30
C CYS A 362 3.96 29.60 -2.50
N SER A 363 4.69 30.27 -3.39
CA SER A 363 4.43 31.65 -3.84
C SER A 363 5.12 31.90 -5.19
N ASN A 364 5.00 33.10 -5.76
CA ASN A 364 5.75 33.45 -6.98
C ASN A 364 7.28 33.47 -6.78
N SER A 365 7.76 33.57 -5.53
CA SER A 365 9.18 33.62 -5.20
C SER A 365 9.70 32.36 -4.52
N GLN A 366 8.84 31.38 -4.21
CA GLN A 366 9.21 30.18 -3.44
C GLN A 366 8.47 28.93 -3.90
N TYR A 367 9.24 27.88 -4.15
CA TYR A 367 8.80 26.57 -4.62
C TYR A 367 9.49 25.48 -3.81
N LYS A 368 8.85 24.31 -3.72
CA LYS A 368 9.42 23.10 -3.14
C LYS A 368 9.60 22.05 -4.24
N ILE A 369 10.66 21.25 -4.14
CA ILE A 369 10.91 20.09 -4.99
C ILE A 369 10.98 18.83 -4.14
N ASN A 370 10.36 17.75 -4.61
CA ASN A 370 10.40 16.45 -3.93
C ASN A 370 10.42 15.29 -4.94
N LYS A 371 10.82 14.10 -4.46
CA LYS A 371 10.69 12.84 -5.21
C LYS A 371 9.21 12.62 -5.58
N ALA A 372 8.95 12.20 -6.82
CA ALA A 372 7.66 11.62 -7.20
C ALA A 372 7.80 10.08 -7.31
N PRO A 373 6.76 9.31 -6.96
CA PRO A 373 6.74 7.87 -7.23
C PRO A 373 6.96 7.57 -8.71
N TYR A 374 7.57 6.43 -9.01
CA TYR A 374 7.74 5.97 -10.38
C TYR A 374 6.37 5.89 -11.11
N GLY A 375 6.29 6.46 -12.30
CA GLY A 375 5.06 6.49 -13.12
C GLY A 375 4.12 7.68 -12.85
N ALA A 376 4.35 8.44 -11.77
CA ALA A 376 3.46 9.52 -11.36
C ALA A 376 3.30 10.64 -12.41
N PHE A 377 4.28 10.83 -13.31
CA PHE A 377 4.14 11.79 -14.41
C PHE A 377 3.10 11.35 -15.45
N GLU A 378 3.00 10.06 -15.76
CA GLU A 378 2.03 9.57 -16.75
C GLU A 378 0.60 9.62 -16.17
N ASP A 379 0.45 9.29 -14.89
CA ASP A 379 -0.81 9.46 -14.17
C ASP A 379 -1.26 10.92 -14.18
N PHE A 380 -0.33 11.85 -13.92
CA PHE A 380 -0.59 13.29 -14.00
C PHE A 380 -0.96 13.76 -15.40
N LEU A 381 -0.26 13.29 -16.41
CA LEU A 381 -0.54 13.64 -17.80
C LEU A 381 -1.93 13.15 -18.23
N ASN A 382 -2.33 11.94 -17.84
CA ASN A 382 -3.64 11.38 -18.18
C ASN A 382 -4.76 12.14 -17.46
N ALA A 383 -4.62 12.39 -16.16
CA ALA A 383 -5.59 13.16 -15.38
C ALA A 383 -5.83 14.57 -15.96
N LYS A 384 -4.79 15.22 -16.50
CA LYS A 384 -4.88 16.55 -17.14
C LYS A 384 -5.32 16.54 -18.61
N LYS A 385 -5.43 15.38 -19.25
CA LYS A 385 -6.06 15.24 -20.58
C LYS A 385 -7.55 14.98 -20.49
N ASP A 386 -7.98 14.33 -19.41
CA ASP A 386 -9.37 13.97 -19.16
C ASP A 386 -10.17 15.08 -18.44
N ALA A 387 -9.47 16.11 -17.94
CA ALA A 387 -10.01 17.36 -17.41
C ALA A 387 -10.01 18.46 -18.48
#